data_AF-Q0J9A6-F1
#
_entry.id   AF-Q0J9A6-F1
#
_cell.length_a   1.000
_cell.length_b   1.000
_cell.length_c   1.000
_cell.angle_alpha   90.00
_cell.angle_beta   90.00
_cell.angle_gamma   90.00
#
_symmetry.space_group_name_H-M   'P 1'
#
loop_
_entity.id
_entity.type
_entity.pdbx_description
1 polymer ?
#
loop_
_entity_poly.entity_id
_entity_poly.type
_entity_poly.pdbx_seq_one_letter_code
_entity_poly.pdbx_strand_id
1 'polypeptide(L)' 'LREKIVAGERKFEDVATEESDCNSAKRGGDLGPFERGKMQKAFEKAVLALKVGEISDVVDTDSGVHIILRTA' A
#
# COMPACT_ATOMS: atom_id res chain seq x y z
N LEU A 1 10.78 6.07 -3.79
CA LEU A 1 10.38 4.70 -3.39
C LEU A 1 9.51 4.03 -4.43
N ARG A 2 8.32 4.59 -4.75
CA ARG A 2 7.40 4.03 -5.76
C ARG A 2 8.08 3.64 -7.08
N GLU A 3 8.90 4.53 -7.66
CA GLU A 3 9.56 4.29 -8.95
C GLU A 3 10.42 3.02 -8.95
N LYS A 4 11.18 2.79 -7.86
CA LYS A 4 12.00 1.58 -7.71
C LYS A 4 11.16 0.30 -7.63
N ILE A 5 9.98 0.38 -7.01
CA ILE A 5 9.07 -0.76 -6.90
C ILE A 5 8.42 -1.03 -8.26
N VAL A 6 7.94 0.01 -8.94
CA VAL A 6 7.32 -0.10 -10.26
C VAL A 6 8.32 -0.56 -11.33
N ALA A 7 9.58 -0.14 -11.23
CA ALA A 7 10.68 -0.59 -12.09
C ALA A 7 11.13 -2.04 -11.78
N GLY A 8 10.66 -2.64 -10.70
CA GLY A 8 11.05 -3.99 -10.28
C GLY A 8 12.44 -4.08 -9.63
N GLU A 9 13.09 -2.95 -9.33
CA GLU A 9 14.39 -2.91 -8.65
C GLU A 9 14.31 -3.38 -7.19
N ARG A 10 13.14 -3.19 -6.56
CA ARG A 10 12.86 -3.54 -5.16
C ARG A 10 11.48 -4.16 -5.06
N LYS A 11 11.33 -5.21 -4.24
CA LYS A 11 10.00 -5.74 -3.94
C LYS A 11 9.25 -4.80 -3.02
N PHE A 12 7.93 -4.70 -3.22
CA PHE A 12 7.07 -3.88 -2.37
C PHE A 12 7.19 -4.27 -0.89
N GLU A 13 7.20 -5.58 -0.60
CA GLU A 13 7.30 -6.14 0.74
C GLU A 13 8.60 -5.72 1.46
N ASP A 14 9.73 -5.72 0.74
CA ASP A 14 11.02 -5.31 1.29
C ASP A 14 11.01 -3.82 1.64
N VAL A 15 10.49 -2.98 0.73
CA VAL A 15 10.39 -1.53 0.96
C VAL A 15 9.41 -1.24 2.10
N ALA A 16 8.28 -1.94 2.16
CA ALA A 16 7.32 -1.79 3.23
C ALA A 16 7.89 -2.24 4.58
N THR A 17 8.77 -3.23 4.62
CA THR A 17 9.43 -3.68 5.85
C THR A 17 10.47 -2.68 6.34
N GLU A 18 11.23 -2.07 5.42
CA GLU A 18 12.32 -1.15 5.74
C GLU A 18 11.84 0.29 6.03
N GLU A 19 10.85 0.78 5.27
CA GLU A 19 10.52 2.21 5.20
C GLU A 19 9.10 2.54 5.72
N SER A 20 8.26 1.54 6.03
CA SER A 20 6.89 1.83 6.49
C SER A 20 6.85 2.14 7.98
N ASP A 21 6.28 3.29 8.33
CA ASP A 21 6.00 3.69 9.72
C ASP A 21 4.80 2.95 10.34
N CYS A 22 4.14 2.07 9.58
CA CYS A 22 3.01 1.29 10.08
C CYS A 22 3.47 0.01 10.77
N ASN A 23 2.74 -0.44 11.79
CA ASN A 23 2.98 -1.75 12.42
C ASN A 23 2.89 -2.94 11.42
N SER A 24 2.26 -2.75 10.26
CA SER A 24 2.23 -3.74 9.17
C SER A 24 3.59 -3.95 8.49
N ALA A 25 4.59 -3.08 8.71
CA ALA A 25 5.95 -3.24 8.20
C ALA A 25 6.52 -4.64 8.52
N LYS A 26 6.25 -5.16 9.72
CA LYS A 26 6.68 -6.50 10.16
C LYS A 26 6.12 -7.65 9.33
N ARG A 27 5.08 -7.40 8.52
CA ARG A 27 4.44 -8.35 7.62
C ARG A 27 4.59 -7.93 6.15
N GLY A 28 5.64 -7.19 5.81
CA GLY A 28 5.84 -6.69 4.44
C GLY A 28 4.78 -5.67 4.01
N GLY A 29 4.16 -4.96 4.96
CA GLY A 29 3.07 -4.02 4.70
C GLY A 29 1.68 -4.65 4.60
N ASP A 30 1.55 -5.98 4.77
CA ASP A 30 0.26 -6.65 4.62
C ASP A 30 -0.75 -6.25 5.72
N LEU A 31 -1.89 -5.74 5.25
CA LEU A 31 -3.05 -5.36 6.06
C LEU A 31 -4.08 -6.49 6.18
N GLY A 32 -3.95 -7.56 5.39
CA GLY A 32 -4.93 -8.63 5.28
C GLY A 32 -6.21 -8.17 4.56
N PRO A 33 -7.22 -9.07 4.46
CA PRO A 33 -8.51 -8.71 3.89
C PRO A 33 -9.25 -7.73 4.81
N PHE A 34 -9.79 -6.66 4.24
CA PHE A 34 -10.63 -5.71 4.93
C PHE A 34 -11.91 -5.43 4.14
N GLU A 35 -12.98 -5.15 4.88
CA GLU A 35 -14.26 -4.75 4.29
C GLU A 35 -14.28 -3.24 3.99
N ARG A 36 -15.19 -2.84 3.09
CA ARG A 36 -15.48 -1.42 2.86
C ARG A 36 -15.94 -0.74 4.15
N GLY A 37 -15.49 0.48 4.37
CA GLY A 37 -15.77 1.28 5.56
C GLY A 37 -14.82 1.04 6.74
N LYS A 38 -13.82 0.17 6.60
CA LYS A 38 -12.79 -0.06 7.64
C LYS A 38 -11.54 0.82 7.50
N MET A 39 -11.34 1.39 6.32
CA MET A 39 -10.18 2.24 6.00
C MET A 39 -10.60 3.68 5.75
N GLN A 40 -9.65 4.61 5.82
CA GLN A 40 -9.90 6.01 5.46
C GLN A 40 -10.39 6.11 4.01
N LYS A 41 -11.29 7.06 3.75
CA LYS A 41 -11.99 7.19 2.46
C LYS A 41 -11.02 7.31 1.27
N ALA A 42 -9.91 8.02 1.43
CA ALA A 42 -8.89 8.17 0.40
C ALA A 42 -8.14 6.85 0.13
N PHE A 43 -7.78 6.12 1.19
CA PHE A 43 -7.16 4.79 1.09
C PHE A 43 -8.09 3.79 0.40
N GLU A 44 -9.34 3.70 0.85
CA GLU A 44 -10.32 2.79 0.26
C GLU A 44 -10.57 3.11 -1.22
N LYS A 45 -10.71 4.38 -1.57
CA LYS A 45 -10.89 4.81 -2.96
C LYS A 45 -9.72 4.37 -3.85
N ALA A 46 -8.49 4.50 -3.34
CA ALA A 46 -7.30 4.05 -4.06
C ALA A 46 -7.28 2.53 -4.24
N VAL A 47 -7.56 1.75 -3.19
CA VAL A 47 -7.65 0.28 -3.27
C VAL A 47 -8.70 -0.17 -4.29
N LEU A 48 -9.89 0.45 -4.28
CA LEU A 48 -10.98 0.10 -5.19
C LEU A 48 -10.68 0.45 -6.65
N ALA A 49 -9.79 1.43 -6.89
CA ALA A 49 -9.36 1.80 -8.23
C ALA A 49 -8.27 0.87 -8.79
N LEU A 50 -7.54 0.15 -7.92
CA LEU A 50 -6.48 -0.77 -8.32
C LEU A 50 -7.01 -2.12 -8.79
N LYS A 51 -6.35 -2.69 -9.80
CA LYS A 51 -6.46 -4.12 -10.13
C LYS A 51 -5.59 -4.96 -9.20
N VAL A 52 -5.88 -6.26 -9.12
CA VAL A 52 -5.03 -7.21 -8.39
C VAL A 52 -3.64 -7.22 -9.03
N GLY A 53 -2.61 -7.05 -8.21
CA GLY A 53 -1.20 -6.90 -8.60
C GLY A 53 -0.77 -5.47 -8.91
N GLU A 54 -1.67 -4.49 -8.87
CA GLU A 54 -1.36 -3.10 -9.20
C GLU A 54 -0.93 -2.29 -7.98
N ILE A 55 0.00 -1.36 -8.20
CA ILE A 55 0.52 -0.43 -7.19
C ILE A 55 -0.10 0.95 -7.42
N SER A 56 -0.64 1.56 -6.37
CA SER A 56 -1.19 2.91 -6.43
C SER A 56 -0.14 3.97 -6.73
N ASP A 57 -0.63 5.10 -7.20
CA ASP A 57 0.06 6.36 -6.98
C ASP A 57 0.13 6.69 -5.47
N VAL A 58 0.80 7.78 -5.16
CA VAL A 58 0.92 8.28 -3.80
C VAL A 58 -0.45 8.69 -3.28
N VAL A 59 -0.93 8.04 -2.21
CA VAL A 59 -2.24 8.29 -1.60
C VAL A 59 -2.06 9.09 -0.32
N ASP A 60 -2.63 10.29 -0.29
CA ASP A 60 -2.64 11.16 0.88
C ASP A 60 -3.87 10.85 1.75
N THR A 61 -3.63 10.64 3.05
CA THR A 61 -4.66 10.40 4.06
C THR A 61 -4.29 11.14 5.36
N ASP A 62 -5.21 11.19 6.33
CA ASP A 62 -4.94 11.85 7.61
C ASP A 62 -3.83 11.13 8.42
N SER A 63 -3.48 9.89 8.06
CA SER A 63 -2.35 9.16 8.65
C SER A 63 -1.01 9.48 7.99
N GLY A 64 -1.02 10.22 6.87
CA GLY A 64 0.15 10.52 6.07
C GLY A 64 0.05 9.94 4.66
N VAL A 65 1.19 9.56 4.13
CA VAL A 65 1.35 9.23 2.71
C VAL A 65 1.53 7.73 2.52
N HIS A 66 0.74 7.14 1.63
CA HIS A 66 0.69 5.70 1.43
C HIS A 66 0.98 5.31 -0.02
N ILE A 67 1.65 4.17 -0.19
CA ILE A 67 1.74 3.43 -1.45
C ILE A 67 1.05 2.10 -1.19
N ILE A 68 0.12 1.70 -2.06
CA ILE A 68 -0.76 0.56 -1.84
C ILE A 68 -0.52 -0.45 -2.95
N LEU A 69 -0.29 -1.72 -2.59
CA LEU A 69 -0.29 -2.85 -3.49
C LEU A 69 -1.55 -3.67 -3.23
N ARG A 70 -2.38 -3.87 -4.25
CA ARG A 70 -3.57 -4.73 -4.12
C ARG A 70 -3.22 -6.18 -4.39
N THR A 71 -3.34 -7.06 -3.41
CA THR A 71 -2.98 -8.48 -3.53
C THR A 71 -4.16 -9.41 -3.89
N ALA A 72 -5.41 -8.97 -3.66
CA ALA A 72 -6.65 -9.69 -4.01
C ALA A 72 -7.81 -8.73 -4.33
#